data_AF-X5P7L1-F1
#
_entry.id   AF-X5P7L1-F1
#
_cell.length_a   1.000
_cell.length_b   1.000
_cell.length_c   1.000
_cell.angle_alpha   90.00
_cell.angle_beta   90.00
_cell.angle_gamma   90.00
#
_symmetry.space_group_name_H-M   'P 1'
#
loop_
_entity.id
_entity.type
_entity.pdbx_description
1 polymer ?
#
loop_
_entity_poly.entity_id
_entity_poly.type
_entity_poly.pdbx_seq_one_letter_code
_entity_poly.pdbx_strand_id
1 'polypeptide(L)'
;MGRHDQRPDDAVGRLILKRKEPHIYVANWFYLSFIVTIAMLHVINNLSMPASFLGSKSYSAFSGVQDALTQWWYGHNAVGFFLTAGFLGMMYYFVPKQANRPVYSYRLSIVHFWAIIFLYIWAGPHHLHYTALPDWAQTLGMVFSIMLWMPSWGGMINGLMTLSGAWDKLRTDPIIRMMVMAIAFYGMSTFEGPMMSIKTVNSLSHYTDWTIGHVHSGALGWVGMISFGAIYFMVPRLWNRERLYSLRLVTWHFWLATLGIV
;
A
#
# COMPACT_ATOMS: atom_id res chain seq x y z
N MET A 1 34.88 -26.55 -5.31
CA MET A 1 34.12 -25.88 -6.39
C MET A 1 32.67 -26.37 -6.30
N GLY A 2 31.87 -25.79 -5.40
CA GLY A 2 30.46 -26.16 -5.25
C GLY A 2 29.60 -25.23 -6.11
N ARG A 3 29.09 -25.73 -7.25
CA ARG A 3 28.10 -25.01 -8.05
C ARG A 3 26.83 -24.90 -7.21
N HIS A 4 26.56 -23.72 -6.65
CA HIS A 4 25.23 -23.36 -6.20
C HIS A 4 24.33 -23.28 -7.44
N ASP A 5 23.45 -24.26 -7.55
CA ASP A 5 22.34 -24.32 -8.51
C ASP A 5 21.36 -23.18 -8.20
N GLN A 6 21.69 -21.96 -8.65
CA GLN A 6 20.77 -20.82 -8.63
C GLN A 6 19.77 -21.01 -9.77
N ARG A 7 18.69 -21.75 -9.51
CA ARG A 7 17.56 -21.79 -10.44
C ARG A 7 16.83 -20.44 -10.45
N PRO A 8 16.37 -19.95 -11.60
CA PRO A 8 15.83 -18.59 -11.74
C PRO A 8 14.41 -18.38 -11.18
N ASP A 9 13.79 -19.40 -10.56
CA ASP A 9 12.33 -19.46 -10.38
C ASP A 9 11.87 -19.52 -8.91
N ASP A 10 12.58 -18.86 -7.99
CA ASP A 10 12.19 -18.84 -6.59
C ASP A 10 11.08 -17.80 -6.34
N ALA A 11 9.85 -18.16 -6.69
CA ALA A 11 8.65 -17.41 -6.31
C ALA A 11 8.60 -17.17 -4.78
N VAL A 12 8.02 -16.04 -4.35
CA VAL A 12 7.95 -15.59 -2.94
C VAL A 12 7.46 -16.70 -1.98
N GLY A 13 6.48 -17.50 -2.40
CA GLY A 13 5.98 -18.63 -1.60
C GLY A 13 7.07 -19.69 -1.31
N ARG A 14 7.92 -19.99 -2.28
CA ARG A 14 9.02 -20.95 -2.14
C ARG A 14 10.12 -20.43 -1.22
N LEU A 15 10.40 -19.12 -1.27
CA LEU A 15 11.30 -18.45 -0.33
C LEU A 15 10.82 -18.56 1.12
N ILE A 16 9.51 -18.39 1.36
CA ILE A 16 8.91 -18.54 2.70
C ILE A 16 8.97 -20.00 3.20
N LEU A 17 8.79 -20.98 2.30
CA LEU A 17 8.86 -22.40 2.65
C LEU A 17 10.29 -22.86 2.97
N LYS A 18 11.30 -22.34 2.28
CA LYS A 18 12.72 -22.63 2.51
C LYS A 18 13.36 -21.78 3.61
N ARG A 19 12.57 -21.03 4.39
CA ARG A 19 13.09 -20.14 5.44
C ARG A 19 13.85 -20.92 6.52
N LYS A 20 14.82 -20.27 7.14
CA LYS A 20 15.57 -20.83 8.28
C LYS A 20 14.88 -20.55 9.62
N GLU A 21 14.28 -19.37 9.76
CA GLU A 21 13.58 -18.98 10.98
C GLU A 21 12.19 -19.61 11.06
N PRO A 22 11.77 -20.16 12.20
CA PRO A 22 10.45 -20.79 12.32
C PRO A 22 9.32 -19.77 12.11
N HIS A 23 9.52 -18.52 12.54
CA HIS A 23 8.53 -17.45 12.41
C HIS A 23 8.65 -16.72 11.07
N ILE A 24 7.49 -16.41 10.48
CA ILE A 24 7.41 -15.55 9.29
C ILE A 24 7.25 -14.10 9.77
N TYR A 25 8.14 -13.23 9.30
CA TYR A 25 8.10 -11.81 9.65
C TYR A 25 6.86 -11.12 9.08
N VAL A 26 6.32 -10.12 9.80
CA VAL A 26 5.06 -9.42 9.47
C VAL A 26 5.10 -8.80 8.07
N ALA A 27 6.24 -8.30 7.62
CA ALA A 27 6.37 -7.78 6.25
C ALA A 27 5.95 -8.81 5.19
N ASN A 28 6.27 -10.09 5.42
CA ASN A 28 5.91 -11.17 4.50
C ASN A 28 4.43 -11.54 4.58
N TRP A 29 3.75 -11.26 5.71
CA TRP A 29 2.29 -11.42 5.78
C TRP A 29 1.60 -10.45 4.82
N PHE A 30 2.04 -9.19 4.84
CA PHE A 30 1.57 -8.16 3.93
C PHE A 30 1.91 -8.47 2.47
N TYR A 31 3.15 -8.88 2.15
CA TYR A 31 3.51 -9.27 0.78
C TYR A 31 2.71 -10.48 0.28
N LEU A 32 2.53 -11.51 1.12
CA LEU A 32 1.76 -12.70 0.73
C LEU A 32 0.30 -12.34 0.47
N SER A 33 -0.31 -11.55 1.36
CA SER A 33 -1.68 -11.09 1.20
C SER A 33 -1.85 -10.24 -0.06
N PHE A 34 -0.92 -9.31 -0.30
CA PHE A 34 -0.84 -8.54 -1.54
C PHE A 34 -0.85 -9.44 -2.79
N ILE A 35 0.06 -10.41 -2.86
CA ILE A 35 0.23 -11.28 -4.03
C ILE A 35 -1.04 -12.10 -4.29
N VAL A 36 -1.57 -12.75 -3.25
CA VAL A 36 -2.74 -13.63 -3.38
C VAL A 36 -3.98 -12.83 -3.78
N THR A 37 -4.25 -11.73 -3.09
CA THR A 37 -5.43 -10.93 -3.35
C THR A 37 -5.37 -10.29 -4.74
N ILE A 38 -4.24 -9.69 -5.14
CA ILE A 38 -4.13 -9.07 -6.48
C ILE A 38 -4.31 -10.10 -7.60
N ALA A 39 -3.78 -11.31 -7.45
CA ALA A 39 -4.01 -12.38 -8.42
C ALA A 39 -5.52 -12.70 -8.55
N MET A 40 -6.21 -12.86 -7.42
CA MET A 40 -7.66 -13.11 -7.40
C MET A 40 -8.45 -11.94 -8.03
N LEU A 41 -8.16 -10.71 -7.62
CA LEU A 41 -8.81 -9.50 -8.11
C LEU A 41 -8.64 -9.38 -9.63
N HIS A 42 -7.41 -9.54 -10.12
CA HIS A 42 -7.08 -9.43 -11.53
C HIS A 42 -7.82 -10.46 -12.38
N VAL A 43 -7.87 -11.72 -11.94
CA VAL A 43 -8.59 -12.77 -12.67
C VAL A 43 -10.08 -12.47 -12.75
N ILE A 44 -10.71 -12.11 -11.63
CA ILE A 44 -12.16 -11.90 -11.58
C ILE A 44 -12.58 -10.66 -12.38
N ASN A 45 -11.90 -9.52 -12.18
CA ASN A 45 -12.28 -8.27 -12.84
C ASN A 45 -12.07 -8.31 -14.35
N ASN A 46 -11.09 -9.09 -14.81
CA ASN A 46 -10.72 -9.15 -16.22
C ASN A 46 -11.40 -10.30 -16.98
N LEU A 47 -12.36 -11.01 -16.35
CA LEU A 47 -13.22 -11.96 -17.05
C LEU A 47 -13.95 -11.21 -18.18
N SER A 48 -13.61 -11.55 -19.42
CA SER A 48 -14.12 -10.88 -20.60
C SER A 48 -14.15 -11.83 -21.79
N MET A 49 -15.11 -11.62 -22.69
CA MET A 49 -15.24 -12.35 -23.94
C MET A 49 -14.43 -11.64 -25.03
N PRO A 50 -13.37 -12.25 -25.59
CA PRO A 50 -12.61 -11.67 -26.69
C PRO A 50 -13.49 -11.48 -27.93
N ALA A 51 -13.47 -10.30 -28.52
CA ALA A 51 -14.18 -9.99 -29.76
C ALA A 51 -13.36 -10.31 -31.01
N SER A 52 -12.07 -10.63 -30.84
CA SER A 52 -11.13 -10.97 -31.89
C SER A 52 -10.09 -11.97 -31.37
N PHE A 53 -9.61 -12.86 -32.24
CA PHE A 53 -8.57 -13.84 -31.90
C PHE A 53 -7.19 -13.22 -31.67
N LEU A 54 -6.88 -12.11 -32.35
CA LEU A 54 -5.57 -11.47 -32.30
C LEU A 54 -5.63 -10.01 -31.79
N GLY A 55 -6.83 -9.44 -31.67
CA GLY A 55 -7.03 -8.10 -31.13
C GLY A 55 -7.14 -8.09 -29.61
N SER A 56 -6.83 -6.95 -28.99
CA SER A 56 -7.03 -6.72 -27.55
C SER A 56 -8.48 -6.40 -27.17
N LYS A 57 -9.38 -6.28 -28.16
CA LYS A 57 -10.78 -5.93 -27.90
C LYS A 57 -11.51 -7.12 -27.26
N SER A 58 -12.01 -6.90 -26.05
CA SER A 58 -12.94 -7.80 -25.36
C SER A 58 -14.10 -7.02 -24.75
N TYR A 59 -15.12 -7.74 -24.31
CA TYR A 59 -16.27 -7.21 -23.57
C TYR A 59 -16.32 -7.84 -22.19
N SER A 60 -16.54 -7.03 -21.15
CA SER A 60 -16.65 -7.50 -19.76
C SER A 60 -17.67 -8.64 -19.65
N ALA A 61 -17.39 -9.63 -18.81
CA ALA A 61 -18.35 -10.67 -18.45
C ALA A 61 -19.51 -10.12 -17.60
N PHE A 62 -19.36 -8.92 -17.03
CA PHE A 62 -20.37 -8.24 -16.24
C PHE A 62 -20.97 -7.05 -17.00
N SER A 63 -22.11 -6.53 -16.53
CA SER A 63 -22.69 -5.29 -17.07
C SER A 63 -23.37 -4.44 -16.00
N GLY A 64 -23.58 -3.16 -16.30
CA GLY A 64 -24.33 -2.22 -15.46
C GLY A 64 -23.80 -2.14 -14.03
N VAL A 65 -24.70 -2.28 -13.06
CA VAL A 65 -24.39 -2.16 -11.63
C VAL A 65 -23.45 -3.26 -11.14
N GLN A 66 -23.54 -4.47 -11.69
CA GLN A 66 -22.67 -5.57 -11.31
C GLN A 66 -21.24 -5.33 -11.81
N ASP A 67 -21.09 -4.83 -13.03
CA ASP A 67 -19.79 -4.44 -13.57
C ASP A 67 -19.18 -3.30 -12.76
N ALA A 68 -19.97 -2.28 -12.40
CA ALA A 68 -19.52 -1.19 -11.53
C ALA A 68 -19.04 -1.70 -10.16
N LEU A 69 -19.79 -2.62 -9.54
CA LEU A 69 -19.41 -3.20 -8.24
C LEU A 69 -18.13 -4.03 -8.36
N THR A 70 -18.01 -4.91 -9.35
CA THR A 70 -16.80 -5.72 -9.58
C THR A 70 -15.61 -4.81 -9.88
N GLN A 71 -15.80 -3.78 -10.70
CA GLN A 71 -14.79 -2.80 -11.08
C GLN A 71 -14.25 -2.04 -9.86
N TRP A 72 -15.10 -1.60 -8.94
CA TRP A 72 -14.63 -0.86 -7.76
C TRP A 72 -14.23 -1.75 -6.59
N TRP A 73 -14.75 -2.97 -6.52
CA TRP A 73 -14.15 -4.02 -5.69
C TRP A 73 -12.71 -4.27 -6.14
N TYR A 74 -12.45 -4.41 -7.44
CA TYR A 74 -11.10 -4.49 -7.99
C TYR A 74 -10.30 -3.21 -7.74
N GLY A 75 -10.80 -2.05 -8.17
CA GLY A 75 -10.07 -0.78 -8.17
C GLY A 75 -9.65 -0.34 -6.77
N HIS A 76 -10.56 -0.45 -5.80
CA HIS A 76 -10.23 -0.12 -4.41
C HIS A 76 -9.25 -1.13 -3.81
N ASN A 77 -9.44 -2.44 -4.04
CA ASN A 77 -8.52 -3.43 -3.50
C ASN A 77 -7.19 -3.48 -4.26
N ALA A 78 -7.11 -2.95 -5.49
CA ALA A 78 -5.85 -2.70 -6.16
C ALA A 78 -5.04 -1.67 -5.35
N VAL A 79 -5.62 -0.53 -4.98
CA VAL A 79 -4.91 0.42 -4.10
C VAL A 79 -4.69 -0.15 -2.68
N GLY A 80 -5.62 -0.95 -2.17
CA GLY A 80 -5.52 -1.56 -0.84
C GLY A 80 -4.46 -2.63 -0.68
N PHE A 81 -4.31 -3.50 -1.67
CA PHE A 81 -3.36 -4.61 -1.59
C PHE A 81 -2.08 -4.28 -2.33
N PHE A 82 -2.16 -3.71 -3.53
CA PHE A 82 -0.97 -3.33 -4.30
C PHE A 82 -0.26 -2.12 -3.67
N LEU A 83 -0.98 -1.02 -3.43
CA LEU A 83 -0.39 0.25 -3.00
C LEU A 83 -0.37 0.47 -1.49
N THR A 84 -1.16 -0.30 -0.72
CA THR A 84 -1.15 -0.22 0.74
C THR A 84 -0.49 -1.45 1.36
N ALA A 85 -1.05 -2.66 1.21
CA ALA A 85 -0.49 -3.85 1.86
C ALA A 85 0.96 -4.13 1.43
N GLY A 86 1.25 -4.16 0.13
CA GLY A 86 2.63 -4.34 -0.36
C GLY A 86 3.61 -3.30 0.19
N PHE A 87 3.18 -2.05 0.30
CA PHE A 87 4.01 -0.94 0.78
C PHE A 87 4.11 -0.88 2.30
N LEU A 88 3.12 -1.39 3.04
CA LEU A 88 3.25 -1.69 4.47
C LEU A 88 4.29 -2.79 4.68
N GLY A 89 4.34 -3.81 3.82
CA GLY A 89 5.42 -4.81 3.82
C GLY A 89 6.79 -4.17 3.67
N MET A 90 6.91 -3.22 2.73
CA MET A 90 8.12 -2.41 2.54
C MET A 90 8.47 -1.60 3.81
N MET A 91 7.52 -0.85 4.36
CA MET A 91 7.69 -0.08 5.59
C MET A 91 8.17 -0.97 6.75
N TYR A 92 7.53 -2.12 6.96
CA TYR A 92 7.87 -3.05 8.04
C TYR A 92 9.30 -3.60 7.95
N TYR A 93 9.88 -3.66 6.75
CA TYR A 93 11.28 -4.07 6.61
C TYR A 93 12.24 -2.88 6.72
N PHE A 94 12.01 -1.83 5.93
CA PHE A 94 12.99 -0.78 5.73
C PHE A 94 13.03 0.25 6.86
N VAL A 95 11.90 0.56 7.50
CA VAL A 95 11.86 1.55 8.60
C VAL A 95 12.65 1.07 9.82
N PRO A 96 12.39 -0.12 10.39
CA PRO A 96 13.17 -0.62 11.53
C PRO A 96 14.65 -0.80 11.17
N LYS A 97 14.95 -1.24 9.93
CA LYS A 97 16.32 -1.46 9.47
C LYS A 97 17.12 -0.18 9.32
N GLN A 98 16.56 0.87 8.73
CA GLN A 98 17.25 2.15 8.62
C GLN A 98 17.31 2.86 9.98
N ALA A 99 16.25 2.74 10.78
CA ALA A 99 16.22 3.31 12.13
C ALA A 99 17.18 2.59 13.09
N ASN A 100 17.55 1.34 12.79
CA ASN A 100 18.22 0.43 13.71
C ASN A 100 17.49 0.34 15.06
N ARG A 101 16.17 0.14 14.98
CA ARG A 101 15.28 0.01 16.14
C ARG A 101 14.40 -1.23 15.97
N PRO A 102 14.00 -1.90 17.06
CA PRO A 102 12.99 -2.94 16.97
C PRO A 102 11.64 -2.32 16.55
N VAL A 103 10.82 -3.09 15.83
CA VAL A 103 9.43 -2.71 15.57
C VAL A 103 8.73 -2.42 16.89
N TYR A 104 7.98 -1.33 16.94
CA TYR A 104 7.35 -0.84 18.16
C TYR A 104 6.42 -1.86 18.83
N SER A 105 5.42 -2.39 18.12
CA SER A 105 4.42 -3.28 18.72
C SER A 105 4.05 -4.44 17.82
N TYR A 106 4.48 -5.64 18.21
CA TYR A 106 4.10 -6.87 17.52
C TYR A 106 2.59 -7.19 17.65
N ARG A 107 1.98 -6.87 18.81
CA ARG A 107 0.53 -7.05 18.99
C ARG A 107 -0.27 -6.16 18.04
N LEU A 108 0.18 -4.91 17.89
CA LEU A 108 -0.41 -4.00 16.90
C LEU A 108 -0.22 -4.55 15.49
N SER A 109 0.96 -5.12 15.17
CA SER A 109 1.22 -5.81 13.90
C SER A 109 0.24 -6.94 13.60
N ILE A 110 -0.22 -7.70 14.60
CA ILE A 110 -1.24 -8.73 14.40
C ILE A 110 -2.61 -8.09 14.15
N VAL A 111 -3.05 -7.21 15.05
CA VAL A 111 -4.40 -6.63 15.01
C VAL A 111 -4.62 -5.86 13.72
N HIS A 112 -3.67 -4.97 13.37
CA HIS A 112 -3.83 -4.14 12.20
C HIS A 112 -3.70 -4.92 10.89
N PHE A 113 -2.88 -5.98 10.85
CA PHE A 113 -2.77 -6.85 9.66
C PHE A 113 -4.10 -7.51 9.36
N TRP A 114 -4.65 -8.27 10.32
CA TRP A 114 -5.90 -9.01 10.10
C TRP A 114 -7.09 -8.08 9.86
N ALA A 115 -7.15 -6.96 10.58
CA ALA A 115 -8.21 -5.99 10.39
C ALA A 115 -8.12 -5.30 9.02
N ILE A 116 -6.94 -4.86 8.55
CA ILE A 116 -6.77 -4.29 7.21
C ILE A 116 -7.17 -5.32 6.15
N ILE A 117 -6.58 -6.51 6.17
CA ILE A 117 -6.79 -7.50 5.10
C ILE A 117 -8.26 -7.93 5.00
N PHE A 118 -8.98 -7.99 6.12
CA PHE A 118 -10.41 -8.30 6.12
C PHE A 118 -11.27 -7.12 5.67
N LEU A 119 -11.08 -5.93 6.25
CA LEU A 119 -11.97 -4.78 6.04
C LEU A 119 -11.83 -4.16 4.64
N TYR A 120 -10.61 -4.13 4.08
CA TYR A 120 -10.36 -3.45 2.79
C TYR A 120 -11.21 -4.03 1.64
N ILE A 121 -11.47 -5.33 1.67
CA ILE A 121 -12.26 -6.04 0.64
C ILE A 121 -13.65 -5.43 0.47
N TRP A 122 -14.23 -4.87 1.54
CA TRP A 122 -15.60 -4.34 1.59
C TRP A 122 -15.73 -2.89 1.14
N ALA A 123 -14.64 -2.16 1.03
CA ALA A 123 -14.67 -0.71 0.84
C ALA A 123 -14.93 -0.27 -0.62
N GLY A 124 -14.98 -1.21 -1.58
CA GLY A 124 -15.26 -0.91 -2.99
C GLY A 124 -16.48 0.00 -3.25
N PRO A 125 -17.66 -0.22 -2.64
CA PRO A 125 -18.86 0.58 -2.88
C PRO A 125 -18.75 2.07 -2.51
N HIS A 126 -17.70 2.50 -1.80
CA HIS A 126 -17.52 3.93 -1.50
C HIS A 126 -17.21 4.80 -2.73
N HIS A 127 -16.89 4.16 -3.86
CA HIS A 127 -16.72 4.80 -5.16
C HIS A 127 -18.05 4.97 -5.90
N LEU A 128 -19.13 4.41 -5.36
CA LEU A 128 -20.42 4.26 -6.02
C LEU A 128 -21.57 4.88 -5.22
N HIS A 129 -21.26 5.86 -4.37
CA HIS A 129 -22.28 6.58 -3.61
C HIS A 129 -23.20 7.40 -4.52
N TYR A 130 -24.50 7.36 -4.23
CA TYR A 130 -25.54 8.04 -5.00
C TYR A 130 -25.56 7.66 -6.50
N THR A 131 -25.13 6.44 -6.82
CA THR A 131 -25.23 5.86 -8.16
C THR A 131 -26.40 4.86 -8.24
N ALA A 132 -26.54 4.15 -9.35
CA ALA A 132 -27.49 3.05 -9.51
C ALA A 132 -27.17 1.80 -8.65
N LEU A 133 -26.03 1.75 -7.94
CA LEU A 133 -25.73 0.67 -7.00
C LEU A 133 -26.76 0.67 -5.85
N PRO A 134 -27.31 -0.48 -5.42
CA PRO A 134 -28.27 -0.54 -4.33
C PRO A 134 -27.76 0.12 -3.04
N ASP A 135 -28.65 0.81 -2.35
CA ASP A 135 -28.32 1.60 -1.15
C ASP A 135 -27.67 0.76 -0.04
N TRP A 136 -28.06 -0.50 0.11
CA TRP A 136 -27.47 -1.40 1.12
C TRP A 136 -25.98 -1.63 0.85
N ALA A 137 -25.58 -1.79 -0.42
CA ALA A 137 -24.19 -2.05 -0.81
C ALA A 137 -23.36 -0.78 -0.63
N GLN A 138 -23.91 0.38 -0.99
CA GLN A 138 -23.28 1.67 -0.72
C GLN A 138 -23.05 1.88 0.78
N THR A 139 -24.06 1.64 1.62
CA THR A 139 -23.95 1.80 3.07
C THR A 139 -22.93 0.83 3.67
N LEU A 140 -22.87 -0.40 3.16
CA LEU A 140 -21.84 -1.37 3.56
C LEU A 140 -20.43 -0.83 3.27
N GLY A 141 -20.19 -0.33 2.06
CA GLY A 141 -18.90 0.28 1.71
C GLY A 141 -18.54 1.44 2.62
N MET A 142 -19.48 2.36 2.89
CA MET A 142 -19.26 3.48 3.82
C MET A 142 -18.88 3.00 5.23
N VAL A 143 -19.63 2.07 5.82
CA VAL A 143 -19.39 1.59 7.19
C VAL A 143 -18.02 0.91 7.29
N PHE A 144 -17.69 0.04 6.33
CA PHE A 144 -16.40 -0.65 6.33
C PHE A 144 -15.24 0.29 6.06
N SER A 145 -15.40 1.31 5.21
CA SER A 145 -14.39 2.35 5.00
C SER A 145 -14.13 3.20 6.25
N ILE A 146 -15.17 3.51 7.05
CA ILE A 146 -15.01 4.18 8.35
C ILE A 146 -14.24 3.27 9.33
N MET A 147 -14.63 1.99 9.42
CA MET A 147 -13.94 1.03 10.29
C MET A 147 -12.48 0.80 9.87
N LEU A 148 -12.19 0.87 8.58
CA LEU A 148 -10.85 0.69 8.00
C LEU A 148 -9.85 1.77 8.45
N TRP A 149 -10.33 2.92 8.94
CA TRP A 149 -9.47 4.00 9.43
C TRP A 149 -8.51 3.54 10.53
N MET A 150 -9.03 2.95 11.61
CA MET A 150 -8.23 2.57 12.77
C MET A 150 -7.13 1.55 12.47
N PRO A 151 -7.37 0.45 11.76
CA PRO A 151 -6.30 -0.49 11.44
C PRO A 151 -5.33 0.07 10.40
N SER A 152 -5.76 0.96 9.49
CA SER A 152 -4.83 1.70 8.63
C SER A 152 -3.87 2.56 9.46
N TRP A 153 -4.39 3.34 10.40
CA TRP A 153 -3.56 4.09 11.35
C TRP A 153 -2.71 3.20 12.25
N GLY A 154 -3.13 1.95 12.52
CA GLY A 154 -2.27 0.96 13.16
C GLY A 154 -0.94 0.76 12.43
N GLY A 155 -0.93 0.80 11.10
CA GLY A 155 0.30 0.78 10.30
C GLY A 155 1.15 2.03 10.50
N MET A 156 0.52 3.21 10.45
CA MET A 156 1.19 4.50 10.68
C MET A 156 1.83 4.55 12.07
N ILE A 157 1.07 4.21 13.11
CA ILE A 157 1.52 4.22 14.51
C ILE A 157 2.70 3.26 14.68
N ASN A 158 2.61 2.03 14.14
CA ASN A 158 3.71 1.07 14.26
C ASN A 158 4.98 1.56 13.55
N GLY A 159 4.83 2.17 12.37
CA GLY A 159 5.94 2.76 11.62
C GLY A 159 6.60 3.94 12.34
N LEU A 160 5.81 4.94 12.77
CA LEU A 160 6.34 6.13 13.44
C LEU A 160 6.87 5.83 14.85
N MET A 161 6.14 5.04 15.64
CA MET A 161 6.59 4.73 17.01
C MET A 161 7.82 3.82 17.04
N THR A 162 8.14 3.12 15.95
CA THR A 162 9.43 2.42 15.80
C THR A 162 10.62 3.39 15.86
N LEU A 163 10.42 4.67 15.50
CA LEU A 163 11.43 5.73 15.61
C LEU A 163 11.51 6.37 17.00
N SER A 164 10.70 5.93 17.97
CA SER A 164 10.75 6.47 19.33
C SER A 164 12.16 6.35 19.89
N GLY A 165 12.72 7.46 20.38
CA GLY A 165 14.12 7.54 20.84
C GLY A 165 15.19 7.58 19.75
N ALA A 166 14.80 7.66 18.47
CA ALA A 166 15.67 7.85 17.31
C ALA A 166 15.21 9.03 16.42
N TRP A 167 14.38 9.92 16.97
CA TRP A 167 13.84 11.10 16.26
C TRP A 167 14.92 12.11 15.86
N ASP A 168 16.08 12.10 16.53
CA ASP A 168 17.26 12.85 16.14
C ASP A 168 17.74 12.50 14.73
N LYS A 169 17.53 11.23 14.29
CA LYS A 169 17.86 10.77 12.93
C LYS A 169 17.10 11.50 11.84
N LEU A 170 15.94 12.09 12.16
CA LEU A 170 15.20 12.89 11.18
C LEU A 170 16.04 14.07 10.66
N ARG A 171 16.93 14.61 11.50
CA ARG A 171 17.81 15.72 11.14
C ARG A 171 19.05 15.27 10.37
N THR A 172 19.55 14.07 10.63
CA THR A 172 20.84 13.59 10.10
C THR A 172 20.71 12.64 8.91
N ASP A 173 19.61 11.90 8.80
CA ASP A 173 19.39 10.89 7.78
C ASP A 173 18.22 11.24 6.85
N PRO A 174 18.49 11.65 5.60
CA PRO A 174 17.44 12.01 4.66
C PRO A 174 16.60 10.80 4.21
N ILE A 175 17.10 9.57 4.34
CA ILE A 175 16.34 8.35 4.03
C ILE A 175 15.26 8.14 5.10
N ILE A 176 15.60 8.30 6.38
CA ILE A 176 14.60 8.29 7.48
C ILE A 176 13.60 9.41 7.28
N ARG A 177 14.06 10.60 6.90
CA ARG A 177 13.18 11.73 6.63
C ARG A 177 12.14 11.43 5.55
N MET A 178 12.58 10.81 4.46
CA MET A 178 11.70 10.33 3.38
C MET A 178 10.69 9.29 3.90
N MET A 179 11.13 8.28 4.66
CA MET A 179 10.24 7.24 5.19
C MET A 179 9.21 7.78 6.19
N VAL A 180 9.61 8.72 7.06
CA VAL A 180 8.70 9.37 8.01
C VAL A 180 7.64 10.19 7.29
N MET A 181 8.05 10.97 6.29
CA MET A 181 7.11 11.74 5.48
C MET A 181 6.16 10.81 4.72
N ALA A 182 6.66 9.68 4.22
CA ALA A 182 5.83 8.67 3.59
C ALA A 182 4.72 8.17 4.52
N ILE A 183 5.08 7.83 5.76
CA ILE A 183 4.13 7.36 6.76
C ILE A 183 3.15 8.47 7.17
N ALA A 184 3.57 9.74 7.18
CA ALA A 184 2.68 10.86 7.45
C ALA A 184 1.61 11.03 6.35
N PHE A 185 2.00 10.99 5.07
CA PHE A 185 1.05 11.02 3.96
C PHE A 185 0.17 9.78 3.89
N TYR A 186 0.70 8.61 4.30
CA TYR A 186 -0.11 7.41 4.50
C TYR A 186 -1.19 7.64 5.56
N GLY A 187 -0.83 8.18 6.72
CA GLY A 187 -1.78 8.53 7.78
C GLY A 187 -2.84 9.54 7.34
N MET A 188 -2.41 10.59 6.63
CA MET A 188 -3.30 11.62 6.10
C MET A 188 -4.29 11.04 5.08
N SER A 189 -3.80 10.35 4.04
CA SER A 189 -4.66 9.77 2.99
C SER A 189 -5.58 8.66 3.53
N THR A 190 -5.11 7.86 4.49
CA THR A 190 -5.94 6.84 5.16
C THR A 190 -6.88 7.39 6.25
N PHE A 191 -6.83 8.69 6.52
CA PHE A 191 -7.88 9.40 7.24
C PHE A 191 -8.85 10.08 6.26
N GLU A 192 -8.32 10.74 5.23
CA GLU A 192 -9.11 11.41 4.19
C GLU A 192 -10.03 10.43 3.45
N GLY A 193 -9.54 9.23 3.10
CA GLY A 193 -10.33 8.20 2.42
C GLY A 193 -11.62 7.84 3.19
N PRO A 194 -11.54 7.43 4.47
CA PRO A 194 -12.71 7.23 5.31
C PRO A 194 -13.64 8.44 5.39
N MET A 195 -13.11 9.67 5.45
CA MET A 195 -13.95 10.88 5.42
C MET A 195 -14.70 11.01 4.09
N MET A 196 -14.02 10.82 2.95
CA MET A 196 -14.60 10.86 1.61
C MET A 196 -15.56 9.68 1.33
N SER A 197 -15.49 8.61 2.12
CA SER A 197 -16.43 7.48 2.05
C SER A 197 -17.75 7.73 2.77
N ILE A 198 -17.87 8.83 3.53
CA ILE A 198 -19.15 9.24 4.12
C ILE A 198 -20.01 9.80 3.00
N LYS A 199 -21.21 9.24 2.77
CA LYS A 199 -22.11 9.65 1.68
C LYS A 199 -22.22 11.17 1.53
N THR A 200 -22.48 11.91 2.60
CA THR A 200 -22.59 13.39 2.58
C THR A 200 -21.31 14.11 2.15
N VAL A 201 -20.12 13.59 2.49
CA VAL A 201 -18.85 14.16 2.01
C VAL A 201 -18.64 13.76 0.56
N ASN A 202 -18.96 12.52 0.21
CA ASN A 202 -18.85 12.01 -1.16
C ASN A 202 -19.73 12.79 -2.14
N SER A 203 -20.92 13.25 -1.73
CA SER A 203 -21.76 14.10 -2.59
C SER A 203 -21.10 15.43 -3.00
N LEU A 204 -20.01 15.82 -2.33
CA LEU A 204 -19.19 16.98 -2.69
C LEU A 204 -17.88 16.57 -3.39
N SER A 205 -17.25 15.48 -2.94
CA SER A 205 -15.93 15.08 -3.46
C SER A 205 -15.99 14.27 -4.76
N HIS A 206 -17.09 13.57 -5.01
CA HIS A 206 -17.25 12.71 -6.18
C HIS A 206 -17.26 13.53 -7.47
N TYR A 207 -16.55 13.03 -8.50
CA TYR A 207 -16.33 13.73 -9.78
C TYR A 207 -15.62 15.09 -9.70
N THR A 208 -14.90 15.38 -8.60
CA THR A 208 -14.09 16.58 -8.47
C THR A 208 -12.60 16.26 -8.39
N ASP A 209 -11.76 17.29 -8.53
CA ASP A 209 -10.32 17.19 -8.33
C ASP A 209 -9.93 16.80 -6.89
N TRP A 210 -10.85 16.81 -5.93
CA TRP A 210 -10.59 16.28 -4.59
C TRP A 210 -10.22 14.79 -4.66
N THR A 211 -10.91 14.00 -5.49
CA THR A 211 -10.55 12.58 -5.68
C THR A 211 -9.13 12.43 -6.25
N ILE A 212 -8.73 13.33 -7.15
CA ILE A 212 -7.37 13.34 -7.71
C ILE A 212 -6.34 13.74 -6.64
N GLY A 213 -6.63 14.75 -5.82
CA GLY A 213 -5.79 15.17 -4.70
C GLY A 213 -5.59 14.05 -3.67
N HIS A 214 -6.65 13.34 -3.32
CA HIS A 214 -6.60 12.16 -2.45
C HIS A 214 -5.69 11.07 -3.01
N VAL A 215 -5.87 10.73 -4.30
CA VAL A 215 -5.06 9.73 -4.98
C VAL A 215 -3.58 10.13 -4.99
N HIS A 216 -3.25 11.38 -5.31
CA HIS A 216 -1.86 11.82 -5.38
C HIS A 216 -1.22 11.93 -3.99
N SER A 217 -1.97 12.32 -2.96
CA SER A 217 -1.50 12.30 -1.57
C SER A 217 -1.02 10.91 -1.16
N GLY A 218 -1.77 9.86 -1.52
CA GLY A 218 -1.35 8.47 -1.32
C GLY A 218 -0.25 8.01 -2.31
N ALA A 219 -0.36 8.36 -3.58
CA ALA A 219 0.54 7.84 -4.63
C ALA A 219 1.94 8.47 -4.58
N LEU A 220 2.03 9.79 -4.46
CA LEU A 220 3.32 10.49 -4.40
C LEU A 220 3.81 10.51 -2.95
N GLY A 221 2.95 10.95 -2.03
CA GLY A 221 3.28 11.13 -0.63
C GLY A 221 3.60 9.84 0.09
N TRP A 222 2.78 8.78 -0.06
CA TRP A 222 3.05 7.49 0.58
C TRP A 222 3.87 6.54 -0.30
N VAL A 223 3.29 6.08 -1.41
CA VAL A 223 3.85 5.02 -2.28
C VAL A 223 5.21 5.44 -2.84
N GLY A 224 5.29 6.65 -3.42
CA GLY A 224 6.51 7.20 -3.99
C GLY A 224 7.61 7.35 -2.94
N MET A 225 7.34 8.06 -1.84
CA MET A 225 8.35 8.34 -0.82
C MET A 225 8.86 7.07 -0.11
N ILE A 226 7.99 6.12 0.26
CA ILE A 226 8.46 4.89 0.92
C ILE A 226 9.30 4.03 -0.04
N SER A 227 8.94 3.99 -1.33
CA SER A 227 9.74 3.32 -2.36
C SER A 227 11.10 3.95 -2.52
N PHE A 228 11.18 5.28 -2.60
CA PHE A 228 12.47 5.96 -2.68
C PHE A 228 13.31 5.71 -1.43
N GLY A 229 12.71 5.77 -0.25
CA GLY A 229 13.39 5.39 1.00
C GLY A 229 13.97 3.97 0.95
N ALA A 230 13.17 3.00 0.51
CA ALA A 230 13.58 1.61 0.36
C ALA A 230 14.70 1.43 -0.69
N ILE A 231 14.58 2.08 -1.84
CA ILE A 231 15.60 2.06 -2.90
C ILE A 231 16.91 2.66 -2.38
N TYR A 232 16.86 3.80 -1.71
CA TYR A 232 18.05 4.45 -1.14
C TYR A 232 18.72 3.60 -0.06
N PHE A 233 17.95 2.82 0.70
CA PHE A 233 18.48 1.83 1.63
C PHE A 233 19.13 0.64 0.89
N MET A 234 18.41 0.09 -0.08
CA MET A 234 18.69 -1.23 -0.65
C MET A 234 19.79 -1.21 -1.71
N VAL A 235 19.82 -0.17 -2.56
CA VAL A 235 20.73 -0.10 -3.71
C VAL A 235 22.21 -0.18 -3.30
N PRO A 236 22.74 0.57 -2.33
CA PRO A 236 24.14 0.40 -1.93
C PRO A 236 24.47 -1.04 -1.54
N ARG A 237 23.55 -1.71 -0.82
CA ARG A 237 23.75 -3.09 -0.34
C ARG A 237 23.76 -4.10 -1.49
N LEU A 238 22.85 -3.96 -2.44
CA LEU A 238 22.80 -4.82 -3.63
C LEU A 238 24.01 -4.63 -4.55
N TRP A 239 24.58 -3.41 -4.61
CA TRP A 239 25.78 -3.10 -5.37
C TRP A 239 27.09 -3.26 -4.57
N ASN A 240 27.03 -3.85 -3.38
CA ASN A 240 28.16 -4.03 -2.47
C ASN A 240 28.96 -2.73 -2.23
N ARG A 241 28.24 -1.64 -1.94
CA ARG A 241 28.76 -0.31 -1.61
C ARG A 241 28.37 0.05 -0.18
N GLU A 242 29.29 0.70 0.53
CA GLU A 242 29.08 1.14 1.91
C GLU A 242 27.97 2.20 2.04
N ARG A 243 27.82 3.06 1.04
CA ARG A 243 26.86 4.17 1.05
C ARG A 243 26.45 4.58 -0.36
N LEU A 244 25.38 5.38 -0.43
CA LEU A 244 25.01 6.12 -1.65
C LEU A 244 26.11 7.11 -2.04
N TYR A 245 26.16 7.43 -3.34
CA TYR A 245 27.09 8.40 -3.90
C TYR A 245 27.03 9.76 -3.17
N SER A 246 25.83 10.33 -2.98
CA SER A 246 25.63 11.61 -2.31
C SER A 246 24.35 11.64 -1.49
N LEU A 247 24.48 11.80 -0.17
CA LEU A 247 23.34 12.05 0.72
C LEU A 247 22.74 13.45 0.52
N ARG A 248 23.51 14.42 0.01
CA ARG A 248 22.99 15.75 -0.33
C ARG A 248 21.94 15.67 -1.45
N LEU A 249 22.14 14.79 -2.44
CA LEU A 249 21.16 14.58 -3.50
C LEU A 249 19.87 13.93 -2.97
N VAL A 250 19.98 13.03 -1.98
CA VAL A 250 18.80 12.46 -1.31
C VAL A 250 18.03 13.55 -0.55
N THR A 251 18.73 14.47 0.12
CA THR A 251 18.11 15.63 0.77
C THR A 251 17.41 16.54 -0.24
N TRP A 252 18.03 16.83 -1.38
CA TRP A 252 17.38 17.59 -2.46
C TRP A 252 16.15 16.89 -3.00
N HIS A 253 16.25 15.59 -3.27
CA HIS A 253 15.10 14.81 -3.72
C HIS A 253 13.97 14.84 -2.68
N PHE A 254 14.28 14.67 -1.39
CA PHE A 254 13.29 14.80 -0.32
C PHE A 254 12.55 16.14 -0.39
N TRP A 255 13.26 17.27 -0.51
CA TRP A 255 12.62 18.58 -0.55
C TRP A 255 11.82 18.80 -1.83
N LEU A 256 12.35 18.43 -2.99
CA LEU A 256 11.63 18.54 -4.27
C LEU A 256 10.38 17.68 -4.28
N ALA A 257 10.45 16.44 -3.78
CA ALA A 257 9.31 15.55 -3.67
C ALA A 257 8.26 16.10 -2.69
N THR A 258 8.69 16.60 -1.53
CA THR A 258 7.78 17.15 -0.51
C THR A 258 7.10 18.43 -1.00
N LEU A 259 7.83 19.35 -1.61
CA LEU A 259 7.26 20.58 -2.17
C LEU A 259 6.41 20.32 -3.42
N GLY A 260 6.67 19.24 -4.16
CA GLY A 260 5.88 18.87 -5.33
C GLY A 260 4.55 18.20 -4.99
N ILE A 261 4.41 17.61 -3.80
CA ILE A 261 3.16 16.97 -3.36
C ILE A 261 2.25 17.89 -2.53
N VAL A 262 2.81 18.86 -1.80
CA VAL A 262 2.05 19.85 -1.02
C VAL A 262 1.58 20.98 -1.94
#